data_AF-B5JEA2-F1
#
_entry.id   AF-B5JEA2-F1
#
_cell.length_a   1.000
_cell.length_b   1.000
_cell.length_c   1.000
_cell.angle_alpha   90.00
_cell.angle_beta   90.00
_cell.angle_gamma   90.00
#
_symmetry.space_group_name_H-M   'P 1'
#
loop_
_entity.id
_entity.type
_entity.pdbx_description
1 polymer ?
#
loop_
_entity_poly.entity_id
_entity_poly.type
_entity_poly.pdbx_seq_one_letter_code
_entity_poly.pdbx_strand_id
1 'polypeptide(L)'
;MKKTLFSIILIALATTFTASTVSANIILSHSEVEFAGGENTANLLNKLEVLLTGSDNDTFVNLLRLDGIASPAASSPFTVTYKALTNPPKGSNANNGASVSWDLTATGFNLLGIYVFGGSRGANIYTVNDIPQLLVGGPHDVHTPVTGGSGKFATISHILFFGEEATPVPDSGTTLALLGIALLALLGFRSRKA
;
A
#
# COMPACT_ATOMS: atom_id res chain seq x y z
N MET A 1 8.97 55.79 38.50
CA MET A 1 8.26 55.12 37.37
C MET A 1 9.29 54.65 36.35
N LYS A 2 9.59 53.36 36.27
CA LYS A 2 10.40 52.76 35.18
C LYS A 2 9.67 51.51 34.71
N LYS A 3 9.06 51.59 33.52
CA LYS A 3 8.40 50.46 32.85
C LYS A 3 9.46 49.75 32.01
N THR A 4 9.85 48.55 32.42
CA THR A 4 10.70 47.64 31.64
C THR A 4 9.81 46.90 30.64
N LEU A 5 9.89 47.25 29.36
CA LEU A 5 9.29 46.45 28.28
C LEU A 5 10.20 45.24 28.00
N PHE A 6 9.71 44.04 28.27
CA PHE A 6 10.28 42.80 27.78
C PHE A 6 9.72 42.52 26.38
N SER A 7 10.51 42.80 25.35
CA SER A 7 10.21 42.39 23.97
C SER A 7 10.53 40.91 23.79
N ILE A 8 9.49 40.07 23.69
CA ILE A 8 9.62 38.66 23.35
C ILE A 8 9.78 38.58 21.83
N ILE A 9 10.97 38.20 21.36
CA ILE A 9 11.25 37.93 19.95
C ILE A 9 10.75 36.52 19.65
N LEU A 10 9.68 36.42 18.87
CA LEU A 10 9.13 35.15 18.38
C LEU A 10 9.89 34.77 17.10
N ILE A 11 10.81 33.82 17.19
CA ILE A 11 11.52 33.27 16.03
C ILE A 11 10.60 32.21 15.41
N ALA A 12 9.93 32.56 14.32
CA ALA A 12 9.20 31.60 13.49
C ALA A 12 10.22 30.78 12.67
N LEU A 13 10.48 29.55 13.11
CA LEU A 13 11.31 28.60 12.36
C LEU A 13 10.49 28.03 11.20
N ALA A 14 10.66 28.57 10.01
CA ALA A 14 10.07 28.04 8.79
C ALA A 14 10.90 26.84 8.32
N THR A 15 10.45 25.62 8.61
CA THR A 15 11.02 24.39 8.06
C THR A 15 10.50 24.19 6.64
N THR A 16 11.34 24.45 5.64
CA THR A 16 11.06 24.08 4.25
C THR A 16 11.25 22.58 4.09
N PHE A 17 10.15 21.83 4.01
CA PHE A 17 10.17 20.43 3.61
C PHE A 17 10.33 20.34 2.09
N THR A 18 11.47 19.85 1.62
CA THR A 18 11.64 19.39 0.24
C THR A 18 11.03 18.00 0.13
N ALA A 19 9.90 17.88 -0.58
CA ALA A 19 9.32 16.58 -0.90
C ALA A 19 10.20 15.89 -1.95
N SER A 20 11.00 14.91 -1.53
CA SER A 20 11.66 13.98 -2.43
C SER A 20 10.62 13.04 -3.05
N THR A 21 10.47 13.09 -4.38
CA THR A 21 9.67 12.12 -5.13
C THR A 21 10.45 10.81 -5.22
N VAL A 22 10.30 9.94 -4.21
CA VAL A 22 10.85 8.59 -4.26
C VAL A 22 10.03 7.80 -5.30
N SER A 23 10.72 7.34 -6.34
CA SER A 23 10.18 6.55 -7.44
C SER A 23 10.26 5.06 -7.12
N ALA A 24 9.13 4.36 -7.31
CA ALA A 24 8.87 2.92 -7.19
C ALA A 24 9.08 2.31 -5.79
N ASN A 25 7.98 2.26 -5.03
CA ASN A 25 7.93 1.77 -3.64
C ASN A 25 7.21 0.42 -3.49
N ILE A 26 6.81 -0.19 -4.60
CA ILE A 26 6.53 -1.62 -4.70
C ILE A 26 7.64 -2.30 -5.49
N ILE A 27 8.05 -3.48 -5.05
CA ILE A 27 9.14 -4.25 -5.68
C ILE A 27 8.56 -5.54 -6.23
N LEU A 28 8.86 -5.86 -7.49
CA LEU A 28 8.64 -7.20 -8.03
C LEU A 28 9.53 -8.17 -7.25
N SER A 29 8.95 -8.88 -6.28
CA SER A 29 9.69 -9.79 -5.41
C SER A 29 9.85 -11.17 -6.03
N HIS A 30 8.84 -11.63 -6.78
CA HIS A 30 8.84 -12.92 -7.44
C HIS A 30 8.16 -12.83 -8.81
N SER A 31 8.66 -13.59 -9.78
CA SER A 31 8.12 -13.66 -11.14
C SER A 31 7.85 -15.10 -11.54
N GLU A 32 6.85 -15.31 -12.40
CA GLU A 32 6.49 -16.63 -12.94
C GLU A 32 6.16 -17.65 -11.85
N VAL A 33 5.53 -17.21 -10.76
CA VAL A 33 5.14 -18.09 -9.67
C VAL A 33 3.95 -18.94 -10.09
N GLU A 34 4.12 -20.26 -10.12
CA GLU A 34 3.07 -21.22 -10.36
C GLU A 34 2.74 -21.99 -9.07
N PHE A 35 1.47 -21.93 -8.66
CA PHE A 35 1.00 -22.69 -7.51
C PHE A 35 0.23 -23.93 -7.96
N ALA A 36 0.79 -25.11 -7.71
CA ALA A 36 0.13 -26.39 -7.98
C ALA A 36 -1.15 -26.54 -7.11
N GLY A 37 -2.25 -27.01 -7.68
CA GLY A 37 -3.50 -27.25 -6.93
C GLY A 37 -4.62 -26.23 -7.15
N GLY A 38 -4.53 -25.41 -8.19
CA GLY A 38 -5.61 -24.53 -8.64
C GLY A 38 -5.67 -23.16 -7.94
N GLU A 39 -6.39 -22.22 -8.54
CA GLU A 39 -6.50 -20.81 -8.11
C GLU A 39 -7.49 -20.61 -6.94
N ASN A 40 -7.43 -21.47 -5.92
CA ASN A 40 -8.20 -21.27 -4.69
C ASN A 40 -7.51 -20.20 -3.84
N THR A 41 -8.22 -19.10 -3.53
CA THR A 41 -7.67 -17.96 -2.78
C THR A 41 -7.04 -18.36 -1.45
N ALA A 42 -7.64 -19.28 -0.68
CA ALA A 42 -7.07 -19.71 0.60
C ALA A 42 -5.73 -20.45 0.42
N ASN A 43 -5.65 -21.33 -0.58
CA ASN A 43 -4.41 -22.02 -0.93
C ASN A 43 -3.32 -21.02 -1.40
N LEU A 44 -3.73 -20.01 -2.17
CA LEU A 44 -2.83 -18.95 -2.63
C LEU A 44 -2.28 -18.13 -1.47
N LEU A 45 -3.13 -17.71 -0.53
CA LEU A 45 -2.71 -16.92 0.63
C LEU A 45 -1.74 -17.68 1.53
N ASN A 46 -2.05 -18.93 1.88
CA ASN A 46 -1.14 -19.77 2.69
C ASN A 46 0.23 -19.92 2.01
N LYS A 47 0.25 -20.22 0.71
CA LYS A 47 1.52 -20.33 -0.03
C LYS A 47 2.26 -19.01 -0.16
N LEU A 48 1.53 -17.89 -0.29
CA LEU A 48 2.13 -16.57 -0.30
C LEU A 48 2.78 -16.23 1.03
N GLU A 49 2.12 -16.57 2.13
CA GLU A 49 2.64 -16.36 3.47
C GLU A 49 3.92 -17.16 3.70
N VAL A 50 3.91 -18.45 3.34
CA VAL A 50 5.11 -19.31 3.40
C VAL A 50 6.22 -18.76 2.50
N LEU A 51 5.89 -18.29 1.29
CA LEU A 51 6.87 -17.74 0.35
C LEU A 51 7.51 -16.45 0.86
N LEU A 52 6.73 -15.55 1.46
CA LEU A 52 7.19 -14.21 1.83
C LEU A 52 7.77 -14.14 3.26
N THR A 53 7.27 -14.97 4.17
CA THR A 53 7.67 -14.92 5.59
C THR A 53 8.46 -16.15 6.04
N GLY A 54 8.40 -17.25 5.28
CA GLY A 54 8.95 -18.54 5.70
C GLY A 54 8.12 -19.25 6.77
N SER A 55 6.93 -18.75 7.09
CA SER A 55 6.03 -19.28 8.13
C SER A 55 4.61 -19.48 7.59
N ASP A 56 3.85 -20.37 8.23
CA ASP A 56 2.42 -20.58 7.97
C ASP A 56 1.63 -20.18 9.23
N ASN A 57 1.47 -18.87 9.43
CA ASN A 57 0.80 -18.32 10.61
C ASN A 57 -0.64 -17.85 10.32
N ASP A 58 -1.13 -18.06 9.10
CA ASP A 58 -2.46 -17.68 8.60
C ASP A 58 -2.80 -16.20 8.88
N THR A 59 -1.79 -15.33 8.76
CA THR A 59 -1.92 -13.89 9.02
C THR A 59 -2.36 -13.11 7.79
N PHE A 60 -2.19 -13.70 6.59
CA PHE A 60 -2.48 -13.00 5.34
C PHE A 60 -3.97 -13.08 5.00
N VAL A 61 -4.57 -11.93 4.76
CA VAL A 61 -5.96 -11.78 4.35
C VAL A 61 -6.08 -11.32 2.91
N ASN A 62 -7.10 -11.81 2.22
CA ASN A 62 -7.51 -11.27 0.92
C ASN A 62 -8.24 -9.94 1.13
N LEU A 63 -7.62 -8.83 0.71
CA LEU A 63 -8.22 -7.50 0.80
C LEU A 63 -9.11 -7.19 -0.40
N LEU A 64 -8.69 -7.63 -1.60
CA LEU A 64 -9.47 -7.48 -2.83
C LEU A 64 -9.01 -8.50 -3.86
N ARG A 65 -9.98 -9.20 -4.46
CA ARG A 65 -9.77 -10.00 -5.68
C ARG A 65 -10.57 -9.40 -6.82
N LEU A 66 -9.88 -9.09 -7.91
CA LEU A 66 -10.49 -8.63 -9.15
C LEU A 66 -10.34 -9.72 -10.19
N ASP A 67 -11.46 -10.26 -10.64
CA ASP A 67 -11.46 -11.26 -11.68
C ASP A 67 -11.54 -10.63 -13.08
N GLY A 68 -10.68 -11.08 -13.99
CA GLY A 68 -10.50 -10.50 -15.31
C GLY A 68 -9.97 -9.06 -15.26
N ILE A 69 -10.65 -8.20 -16.00
CA ILE A 69 -10.38 -6.76 -16.11
C ILE A 69 -11.46 -5.93 -15.39
N ALA A 70 -12.07 -6.51 -14.35
CA ALA A 70 -13.10 -5.85 -13.57
C ALA A 70 -12.53 -4.67 -12.77
N SER A 71 -13.24 -3.55 -12.78
CA SER A 71 -12.91 -2.42 -11.89
C SER A 71 -13.32 -2.72 -10.45
N PRO A 72 -12.56 -2.24 -9.45
CA PRO A 72 -13.02 -2.22 -8.06
C PRO A 72 -14.38 -1.51 -7.93
N ALA A 73 -15.18 -1.90 -6.94
CA ALA A 73 -16.38 -1.15 -6.58
C ALA A 73 -16.03 0.30 -6.21
N ALA A 74 -16.93 1.24 -6.45
CA ALA A 74 -16.67 2.67 -6.20
C ALA A 74 -16.35 3.00 -4.71
N SER A 75 -16.79 2.15 -3.78
CA SER A 75 -16.48 2.26 -2.35
C SER A 75 -15.20 1.51 -1.94
N SER A 76 -14.50 0.89 -2.88
CA SER A 76 -13.27 0.17 -2.61
C SER A 76 -12.15 1.16 -2.26
N PRO A 77 -11.28 0.83 -1.29
CA PRO A 77 -10.08 1.61 -1.04
C PRO A 77 -9.03 1.47 -2.15
N PHE A 78 -9.27 0.61 -3.14
CA PHE A 78 -8.36 0.33 -4.24
C PHE A 78 -8.83 1.02 -5.54
N THR A 79 -7.86 1.51 -6.30
CA THR A 79 -8.06 1.98 -7.68
C THR A 79 -7.19 1.14 -8.61
N VAL A 80 -7.78 0.64 -9.70
CA VAL A 80 -7.08 -0.14 -10.72
C VAL A 80 -7.44 0.39 -12.10
N THR A 81 -6.42 0.86 -12.82
CA THR A 81 -6.54 1.31 -14.22
C THR A 81 -5.76 0.35 -15.11
N TYR A 82 -6.48 -0.50 -15.84
CA TYR A 82 -5.87 -1.43 -16.77
C TYR A 82 -5.25 -0.70 -17.95
N LYS A 83 -4.04 -1.11 -18.32
CA LYS A 83 -3.27 -0.52 -19.43
C LYS A 83 -3.08 -1.57 -20.52
N ALA A 84 -3.45 -1.21 -21.74
CA ALA A 84 -2.90 -1.87 -22.90
C ALA A 84 -1.41 -1.48 -22.99
N LEU A 85 -0.51 -2.45 -23.05
CA LEU A 85 0.89 -2.14 -23.31
C LEU A 85 1.05 -1.61 -24.73
N THR A 86 1.93 -0.63 -24.92
CA THR A 86 2.34 -0.19 -26.26
C THR A 86 2.95 -1.37 -27.01
N ASN A 87 2.28 -1.81 -28.09
CA ASN A 87 2.57 -2.98 -28.95
C ASN A 87 2.03 -4.35 -28.48
N PRO A 88 0.71 -4.53 -28.33
CA PRO A 88 0.15 -5.85 -28.14
C PRO A 88 0.33 -6.71 -29.42
N PRO A 89 0.56 -8.03 -29.32
CA PRO A 89 0.46 -8.94 -30.45
C PRO A 89 -0.83 -8.73 -31.26
N LYS A 90 -0.74 -8.80 -32.59
CA LYS A 90 -1.91 -8.67 -33.47
C LYS A 90 -2.97 -9.71 -33.06
N GLY A 91 -4.13 -9.23 -32.60
CA GLY A 91 -5.23 -10.06 -32.10
C GLY A 91 -5.38 -10.13 -30.57
N SER A 92 -4.52 -9.46 -29.79
CA SER A 92 -4.66 -9.38 -28.33
C SER A 92 -5.15 -7.99 -27.90
N ASN A 93 -6.30 -7.91 -27.23
CA ASN A 93 -6.83 -6.69 -26.59
C ASN A 93 -6.14 -6.40 -25.23
N ALA A 94 -4.91 -6.87 -25.06
CA ALA A 94 -4.56 -7.47 -23.80
C ALA A 94 -4.05 -6.43 -22.79
N ASN A 95 -4.90 -6.17 -21.79
CA ASN A 95 -4.54 -5.50 -20.55
C ASN A 95 -3.52 -6.37 -19.82
N ASN A 96 -2.25 -6.19 -20.19
CA ASN A 96 -1.12 -6.99 -19.67
C ASN A 96 -0.45 -6.32 -18.47
N GLY A 97 -0.86 -5.10 -18.17
CA GLY A 97 -0.47 -4.36 -16.99
C GLY A 97 -1.62 -3.51 -16.46
N ALA A 98 -1.43 -3.01 -15.25
CA ALA A 98 -2.35 -2.09 -14.60
C ALA A 98 -1.58 -1.06 -13.78
N SER A 99 -2.16 0.14 -13.67
CA SER A 99 -1.77 1.11 -12.65
C SER A 99 -2.66 0.91 -11.44
N VAL A 100 -2.06 0.65 -10.29
CA VAL A 100 -2.74 0.37 -9.03
C VAL A 100 -2.42 1.43 -7.98
N SER A 101 -3.40 1.82 -7.19
CA SER A 101 -3.24 2.65 -6.00
C SER A 101 -4.23 2.23 -4.93
N TRP A 102 -3.93 2.56 -3.68
CA TRP A 102 -4.75 2.22 -2.53
C TRP A 102 -4.71 3.31 -1.47
N ASP A 103 -5.81 3.45 -0.75
CA ASP A 103 -5.92 4.21 0.50
C ASP A 103 -6.67 3.36 1.52
N LEU A 104 -5.91 2.64 2.34
CA LEU A 104 -6.40 1.78 3.40
C LEU A 104 -6.57 2.53 4.73
N THR A 105 -6.53 3.86 4.71
CA THR A 105 -6.78 4.67 5.92
C THR A 105 -8.16 4.31 6.49
N ALA A 106 -8.20 4.07 7.80
CA ALA A 106 -9.40 3.68 8.54
C ALA A 106 -10.03 2.32 8.15
N THR A 107 -9.36 1.51 7.32
CA THR A 107 -9.82 0.14 7.03
C THR A 107 -9.40 -0.88 8.09
N GLY A 108 -8.35 -0.58 8.85
CA GLY A 108 -7.74 -1.51 9.81
C GLY A 108 -6.81 -2.55 9.18
N PHE A 109 -6.38 -2.35 7.93
CA PHE A 109 -5.49 -3.27 7.21
C PHE A 109 -4.27 -2.57 6.60
N ASN A 110 -3.19 -3.34 6.48
CA ASN A 110 -1.98 -2.97 5.75
C ASN A 110 -1.88 -3.79 4.46
N LEU A 111 -1.57 -3.16 3.33
CA LEU A 111 -1.27 -3.86 2.09
C LEU A 111 0.16 -4.41 2.15
N LEU A 112 0.32 -5.72 2.04
CA LEU A 112 1.64 -6.36 2.00
C LEU A 112 2.09 -6.65 0.57
N GLY A 113 1.15 -6.95 -0.32
CA GLY A 113 1.49 -7.18 -1.70
C GLY A 113 0.32 -7.32 -2.67
N ILE A 114 0.70 -7.42 -3.93
CA ILE A 114 -0.18 -7.47 -5.09
C ILE A 114 0.28 -8.62 -5.96
N TYR A 115 -0.64 -9.51 -6.27
CA TYR A 115 -0.40 -10.69 -7.06
C TYR A 115 -1.15 -10.58 -8.39
N VAL A 116 -0.42 -10.59 -9.50
CA VAL A 116 -0.96 -10.34 -10.84
C VAL A 116 -0.87 -11.61 -11.70
N PHE A 117 -2.01 -12.25 -11.91
CA PHE A 117 -2.11 -13.53 -12.61
C PHE A 117 -2.13 -13.34 -14.13
N GLY A 118 -1.33 -14.14 -14.83
CA GLY A 118 -1.28 -14.23 -16.30
C GLY A 118 -2.02 -15.43 -16.90
N GLY A 119 -3.02 -15.98 -16.19
CA GLY A 119 -3.68 -17.23 -16.54
C GLY A 119 -2.78 -18.45 -16.36
N SER A 120 -2.67 -19.30 -17.38
CA SER A 120 -1.86 -20.54 -17.34
C SER A 120 -0.33 -20.30 -17.37
N ARG A 121 0.13 -19.11 -17.01
CA ARG A 121 1.52 -18.66 -17.10
C ARG A 121 2.09 -18.27 -15.73
N GLY A 122 1.36 -18.62 -14.67
CA GLY A 122 1.67 -18.20 -13.31
C GLY A 122 1.38 -16.72 -13.10
N ALA A 123 2.13 -16.12 -12.18
CA ALA A 123 1.92 -14.74 -11.77
C ALA A 123 3.18 -14.04 -11.28
N ASN A 124 3.09 -12.71 -11.25
CA ASN A 124 4.08 -11.86 -10.62
C ASN A 124 3.58 -11.41 -9.24
N ILE A 125 4.51 -11.31 -8.30
CA ILE A 125 4.26 -10.85 -6.93
C ILE A 125 5.00 -9.54 -6.72
N TYR A 126 4.25 -8.51 -6.36
CA TYR A 126 4.78 -7.21 -5.96
C TYR A 126 4.61 -7.05 -4.46
N THR A 127 5.67 -6.74 -3.74
CA THR A 127 5.62 -6.48 -2.29
C THR A 127 5.76 -4.99 -2.01
N VAL A 128 5.06 -4.52 -0.98
CA VAL A 128 5.19 -3.16 -0.47
C VAL A 128 6.27 -3.16 0.60
N ASN A 129 7.38 -2.47 0.35
CA ASN A 129 8.54 -2.50 1.26
C ASN A 129 8.67 -1.22 2.11
N ASP A 130 7.87 -0.19 1.83
CA ASP A 130 7.89 1.09 2.54
C ASP A 130 6.73 1.17 3.54
N ILE A 131 7.04 1.37 4.83
CA ILE A 131 6.07 1.31 5.94
C ILE A 131 4.89 2.28 5.75
N PRO A 132 5.10 3.57 5.40
CA PRO A 132 3.98 4.49 5.14
C PRO A 132 3.09 4.03 3.99
N GLN A 133 3.65 3.29 3.03
CA GLN A 133 2.90 2.80 1.88
C GLN A 133 2.10 1.55 2.13
N LEU A 134 2.32 0.86 3.25
CA LEU A 134 1.42 -0.22 3.67
C LEU A 134 -0.03 0.30 3.79
N LEU A 135 -0.22 1.58 4.15
CA LEU A 135 -1.55 2.21 4.27
C LEU A 135 -1.98 2.97 3.01
N VAL A 136 -1.11 3.80 2.42
CA VAL A 136 -1.48 4.65 1.27
C VAL A 136 -0.39 4.60 0.22
N GLY A 137 -0.73 4.19 -1.00
CA GLY A 137 0.25 4.03 -2.07
C GLY A 137 -0.30 4.15 -3.48
N GLY A 138 0.61 4.22 -4.44
CA GLY A 138 0.32 4.40 -5.86
C GLY A 138 0.26 5.85 -6.35
N PRO A 139 0.07 6.04 -7.67
CA PRO A 139 -0.08 4.99 -8.68
C PRO A 139 1.23 4.22 -8.94
N HIS A 140 1.14 2.90 -9.02
CA HIS A 140 2.25 2.00 -9.36
C HIS A 140 1.88 1.09 -10.53
N ASP A 141 2.84 0.83 -11.40
CA ASP A 141 2.66 -0.08 -12.53
C ASP A 141 2.97 -1.52 -12.14
N VAL A 142 2.02 -2.41 -12.39
CA VAL A 142 2.14 -3.85 -12.21
C VAL A 142 1.83 -4.56 -13.54
N HIS A 143 2.42 -5.73 -13.74
CA HIS A 143 2.23 -6.52 -14.96
C HIS A 143 2.25 -8.01 -14.66
N THR A 144 1.63 -8.79 -15.53
CA THR A 144 1.73 -10.26 -15.50
C THR A 144 3.14 -10.73 -15.81
N PRO A 145 3.47 -12.02 -15.63
CA PRO A 145 4.71 -12.59 -16.13
C PRO A 145 4.89 -12.48 -17.64
N VAL A 146 6.14 -12.60 -18.09
CA VAL A 146 6.48 -12.70 -19.51
C VAL A 146 6.16 -14.12 -20.00
N THR A 147 5.61 -14.25 -21.19
CA THR A 147 5.16 -15.53 -21.76
C THR A 147 6.24 -16.18 -22.60
N GLY A 148 7.00 -17.09 -21.99
CA GLY A 148 7.99 -17.92 -22.67
C GLY A 148 8.99 -17.12 -23.52
N GLY A 149 9.59 -17.76 -24.53
CA GLY A 149 10.57 -17.14 -25.43
C GLY A 149 10.05 -15.98 -26.30
N SER A 150 8.80 -15.54 -26.14
CA SER A 150 8.20 -14.47 -26.93
C SER A 150 8.53 -13.06 -26.43
N GLY A 151 9.02 -12.93 -25.20
CA GLY A 151 9.32 -11.64 -24.57
C GLY A 151 8.10 -10.77 -24.27
N LYS A 152 6.88 -11.31 -24.38
CA LYS A 152 5.61 -10.56 -24.21
C LYS A 152 4.89 -10.93 -22.93
N PHE A 153 4.33 -9.97 -22.23
CA PHE A 153 3.50 -10.20 -21.05
C PHE A 153 2.20 -10.97 -21.37
N ALA A 154 1.75 -11.79 -20.43
CA ALA A 154 0.46 -12.48 -20.52
C ALA A 154 -0.70 -11.49 -20.38
N THR A 155 -1.92 -11.93 -20.70
CA THR A 155 -3.12 -11.17 -20.36
C THR A 155 -3.42 -11.33 -18.87
N ILE A 156 -3.78 -10.24 -18.20
CA ILE A 156 -4.23 -10.31 -16.80
C ILE A 156 -5.49 -11.18 -16.74
N SER A 157 -5.41 -12.30 -16.02
CA SER A 157 -6.58 -13.11 -15.69
C SER A 157 -7.24 -12.64 -14.41
N HIS A 158 -6.48 -12.31 -13.37
CA HIS A 158 -7.00 -11.79 -12.10
C HIS A 158 -5.92 -10.96 -11.39
N ILE A 159 -6.31 -10.07 -10.49
CA ILE A 159 -5.41 -9.37 -9.55
C ILE A 159 -5.89 -9.64 -8.13
N LEU A 160 -4.97 -10.03 -7.25
CA LEU A 160 -5.22 -10.25 -5.82
C LEU A 160 -4.38 -9.28 -5.00
N PHE A 161 -5.04 -8.49 -4.16
CA PHE A 161 -4.43 -7.65 -3.14
C PHE A 161 -4.51 -8.39 -1.81
N PHE A 162 -3.37 -8.59 -1.17
CA PHE A 162 -3.30 -9.29 0.11
C PHE A 162 -2.56 -8.44 1.14
N GLY A 163 -2.93 -8.64 2.39
CA GLY A 163 -2.44 -7.82 3.49
C GLY A 163 -2.58 -8.52 4.82
N GLU A 164 -2.45 -7.74 5.88
CA GLU A 164 -2.63 -8.17 7.26
C GLU A 164 -3.43 -7.12 8.03
N GLU A 165 -3.97 -7.50 9.18
CA GLU A 165 -4.57 -6.54 10.11
C GLU A 165 -3.51 -5.52 10.56
N ALA A 166 -3.81 -4.24 10.37
CA ALA A 166 -2.97 -3.19 10.88
C ALA A 166 -3.14 -3.11 12.40
N THR A 167 -2.02 -3.04 13.13
CA THR A 167 -2.10 -2.63 14.53
C THR A 167 -2.77 -1.26 14.60
N PRO A 168 -3.84 -1.07 15.40
CA PRO A 168 -4.55 0.20 15.46
C PRO A 168 -3.57 1.31 15.86
N VAL A 169 -3.22 2.19 14.93
CA VAL A 169 -2.49 3.41 15.26
C VAL A 169 -3.51 4.34 15.94
N PRO A 170 -3.24 4.84 17.16
CA PRO A 170 -4.14 5.79 17.80
C PRO A 170 -4.38 6.98 16.86
N ASP A 171 -5.64 7.26 16.54
CA ASP A 171 -6.01 8.34 15.63
C ASP A 171 -5.30 9.63 16.06
N SER A 172 -4.77 10.39 15.11
CA SER A 172 -4.07 11.65 15.37
C SER A 172 -4.90 12.62 16.23
N GLY A 173 -6.24 12.54 16.17
CA GLY A 173 -7.14 13.27 17.07
C GLY A 173 -6.98 12.89 18.55
N THR A 174 -6.79 11.61 18.86
CA THR A 174 -6.49 11.15 20.23
C THR A 174 -5.09 11.57 20.67
N THR A 175 -4.10 11.54 19.77
CA THR A 175 -2.75 12.03 20.06
C THR A 175 -2.75 13.54 20.34
N LEU A 176 -3.48 14.33 19.55
CA LEU A 176 -3.63 15.77 19.75
C LEU A 176 -4.41 16.10 21.03
N ALA A 177 -5.45 15.33 21.35
CA ALA A 177 -6.18 15.49 22.60
C ALA A 177 -5.29 15.19 23.82
N LEU A 178 -4.51 14.11 23.77
CA LEU A 178 -3.54 13.76 24.82
C LEU A 178 -2.44 14.81 24.95
N LEU A 179 -1.90 15.30 23.84
CA LEU A 179 -0.93 16.39 23.84
C LEU A 179 -1.51 17.68 24.41
N GLY A 180 -2.76 18.01 24.05
CA GLY A 180 -3.48 19.17 24.57
C GLY A 180 -3.72 19.11 26.07
N ILE A 181 -4.14 17.94 26.58
CA ILE A 181 -4.32 17.72 28.02
C ILE A 181 -2.98 17.79 28.76
N ALA A 182 -1.91 17.21 28.20
CA ALA A 182 -0.57 17.26 28.79
C ALA A 182 -0.04 18.70 28.87
N LEU A 183 -0.26 19.52 27.83
CA LEU A 183 0.09 20.94 27.83
C LEU A 183 -0.69 21.74 28.88
N LEU A 184 -2.00 21.51 29.00
CA LEU A 184 -2.84 22.16 30.01
C LEU A 184 -2.41 21.77 31.44
N ALA A 185 -2.07 20.51 31.68
CA ALA A 185 -1.55 20.05 32.97
C ALA A 185 -0.22 20.75 33.32
N LEU A 186 0.70 20.86 32.36
CA LEU A 186 1.99 21.54 32.55
C LEU A 186 1.81 23.04 32.88
N LEU A 187 0.88 23.72 32.21
CA LEU A 187 0.54 25.11 32.50
C LEU A 187 -0.15 25.26 33.87
N GLY A 188 -1.01 24.31 34.25
CA GLY A 188 -1.67 24.27 35.55
C GLY A 188 -0.69 24.14 36.72
N PHE A 189 0.33 23.28 36.61
CA PHE A 189 1.36 23.13 37.67
C PHE A 189 2.25 24.35 37.84
N ARG A 190 2.45 25.16 36.80
CA ARG A 190 3.21 26.43 36.90
C ARG A 190 2.46 27.51 37.68
N SER A 191 1.13 27.46 37.73
CA SER A 191 0.31 28.48 38.40
C SER A 191 0.23 28.37 39.93
N ARG A 192 0.68 27.24 40.53
CA ARG A 192 0.62 26.99 41.99
C ARG A 192 1.81 27.50 42.81
N LYS A 193 2.69 28.31 42.22
CA LYS A 193 3.72 29.05 42.97
C LYS A 193 3.45 30.55 42.86
N ALA A 194 2.44 31.02 43.59
CA ALA A 194 2.22 32.41 43.95
C ALA A 194 1.57 32.45 45.33
#